data_AF-A0A973EXF5-F1
#
_entry.id   AF-A0A973EXF5-F1
#
_cell.length_a   1.000
_cell.length_b   1.000
_cell.length_c   1.000
_cell.angle_alpha   90.00
_cell.angle_beta   90.00
_cell.angle_gamma   90.00
#
_symmetry.space_group_name_H-M   'P 1'
#
loop_
_entity.id
_entity.type
_entity.pdbx_description
1 polymer ?
#
loop_
_entity_poly.entity_id
_entity_poly.type
_entity_poly.pdbx_seq_one_letter_code
_entity_poly.pdbx_strand_id
1 'polypeptide(L)'
;CFHWGLNRQYPLLGHHSVFLSDGFREGLDKIFMEKSVSDTPSFYVHAPSRTDPSAAPEGHDTLSVIVAAGHTDNSKKLKWDEIEKRTREYVIRRLEKAGLENLREHIKFEVCYLPHDWEKACNISRGSVFGSLAHNIFQMGYFRPHNRHRKYKNLYFAGGSTHPGNGIPNVLISAKLTSERILKEN
;
A
#
# COMPACT_ATOMS: atom_id res chain seq x y z
N CYS A 1 -6.32 2.20 -2.42
CA CYS A 1 -5.30 2.99 -3.13
C CYS A 1 -5.96 3.56 -4.36
N PHE A 2 -6.02 4.88 -4.51
CA PHE A 2 -6.61 5.52 -5.67
C PHE A 2 -5.50 5.88 -6.65
N HIS A 3 -5.64 5.49 -7.91
CA HIS A 3 -4.77 5.90 -9.01
C HIS A 3 -5.56 6.80 -9.93
N TRP A 4 -5.14 8.06 -10.03
CA TRP A 4 -5.80 9.09 -10.81
C TRP A 4 -4.95 9.49 -12.00
N GLY A 5 -5.56 9.51 -13.17
CA GLY A 5 -5.04 10.21 -14.34
C GLY A 5 -5.72 11.58 -14.43
N LEU A 6 -4.93 12.65 -14.55
CA LEU A 6 -5.41 14.02 -14.55
C LEU A 6 -5.04 14.74 -15.84
N ASN A 7 -5.92 15.63 -16.30
CA ASN A 7 -5.65 16.47 -17.48
C ASN A 7 -4.90 17.77 -17.19
N ARG A 8 -4.31 17.88 -16.00
CA ARG A 8 -3.42 18.97 -15.61
C ARG A 8 -2.46 18.49 -14.54
N GLN A 9 -1.36 19.23 -14.39
CA GLN A 9 -0.43 19.07 -13.27
C GLN A 9 -0.77 20.00 -12.10
N TYR A 10 -0.39 19.57 -10.91
CA TYR A 10 -0.47 20.35 -9.67
C TYR A 10 0.94 20.58 -9.10
N PRO A 11 1.62 21.69 -9.47
CA PRO A 11 3.00 21.95 -9.07
C PRO A 11 3.25 22.01 -7.57
N LEU A 12 2.20 22.27 -6.77
CA LEU A 12 2.27 22.28 -5.32
C LEU A 12 2.65 20.92 -4.72
N LEU A 13 2.36 19.81 -5.43
CA LEU A 13 2.78 18.47 -5.01
C LEU A 13 4.23 18.22 -5.41
N GLY A 14 5.05 17.84 -4.44
CA GLY A 14 6.34 17.19 -4.70
C GLY A 14 6.15 15.76 -5.21
N HIS A 15 7.24 15.11 -5.63
CA HIS A 15 7.21 13.70 -6.07
C HIS A 15 6.58 12.80 -4.99
N HIS A 16 6.83 13.09 -3.72
CA HIS A 16 6.24 12.45 -2.55
C HIS A 16 5.63 13.51 -1.64
N SER A 17 4.39 13.31 -1.22
CA SER A 17 3.70 14.20 -0.28
C SER A 17 2.92 13.39 0.76
N VAL A 18 2.95 13.82 2.01
CA VAL A 18 2.21 13.18 3.11
C VAL A 18 1.25 14.19 3.71
N PHE A 19 -0.02 13.79 3.84
CA PHE A 19 -1.08 14.57 4.46
C PHE A 19 -1.45 13.90 5.77
N LEU A 20 -1.06 14.54 6.88
CA LEU A 20 -1.33 14.05 8.22
C LEU A 20 -2.70 14.52 8.72
N SER A 21 -3.33 13.65 9.50
CA SER A 21 -4.54 13.89 10.26
C SER A 21 -4.22 14.15 11.73
N ASP A 22 -4.95 15.04 12.38
CA ASP A 22 -4.73 15.38 13.80
C ASP A 22 -4.99 14.18 14.74
N GLY A 23 -6.00 13.35 14.41
CA GLY A 23 -6.39 12.14 15.17
C GLY A 23 -5.58 10.90 14.81
N PHE A 24 -4.26 10.94 15.02
CA PHE A 24 -3.37 9.84 14.63
C PHE A 24 -3.72 8.53 15.36
N ARG A 25 -3.95 8.59 16.68
CA ARG A 25 -4.21 7.40 17.50
C ARG A 25 -5.53 6.74 17.13
N GLU A 26 -6.59 7.53 17.00
CA GLU A 26 -7.91 7.08 16.59
C GLU A 26 -7.85 6.44 15.20
N GLY A 27 -7.05 7.02 14.28
CA GLY A 27 -6.78 6.44 12.98
C GLY A 27 -6.13 5.06 13.04
N LEU A 28 -5.15 4.87 13.93
CA LEU A 28 -4.52 3.57 14.15
C LEU A 28 -5.49 2.56 14.75
N ASP A 29 -6.32 2.95 15.72
CA ASP A 29 -7.32 2.07 16.33
C ASP A 29 -8.35 1.60 15.28
N LYS A 30 -8.78 2.49 14.38
CA LYS A 30 -9.64 2.13 13.24
C LYS A 30 -9.00 1.05 12.35
N ILE A 31 -7.71 1.17 12.06
CA ILE A 31 -6.97 0.23 11.20
C ILE A 31 -6.75 -1.10 11.92
N PHE A 32 -6.20 -1.08 13.13
CA PHE A 32 -5.70 -2.28 13.80
C PHE A 32 -6.76 -3.01 14.62
N MET A 33 -7.70 -2.28 15.23
CA MET A 33 -8.77 -2.89 16.05
C MET A 33 -10.05 -3.06 15.23
N GLU A 34 -10.48 -2.00 14.54
CA GLU A 34 -11.74 -2.05 13.78
C GLU A 34 -11.59 -2.67 12.38
N LYS A 35 -10.37 -2.82 11.87
CA LYS A 35 -10.06 -3.34 10.51
C LYS A 35 -10.68 -2.51 9.39
N SER A 36 -10.87 -1.21 9.63
CA SER A 36 -11.53 -0.28 8.72
C SER A 36 -10.58 0.86 8.32
N VAL A 37 -11.15 1.92 7.74
CA VAL A 37 -10.48 3.18 7.42
C VAL A 37 -11.04 4.27 8.34
N SER A 38 -10.19 5.17 8.81
CA SER A 38 -10.62 6.36 9.55
C SER A 38 -11.51 7.27 8.68
N ASP A 39 -12.37 8.05 9.31
CA ASP A 39 -13.16 9.09 8.60
C ASP A 39 -12.29 10.32 8.27
N THR A 40 -11.16 10.48 8.96
CA THR A 40 -10.16 11.52 8.74
C THR A 40 -8.77 10.91 8.55
N PRO A 41 -8.56 10.04 7.55
CA PRO A 41 -7.33 9.28 7.46
C PRO A 41 -6.15 10.18 7.04
N SER A 42 -4.98 9.89 7.60
CA SER A 42 -3.72 10.31 6.99
C SER A 42 -3.52 9.56 5.66
N PHE A 43 -2.97 10.22 4.66
CA PHE A 43 -2.72 9.61 3.36
C PHE A 43 -1.45 10.16 2.71
N TYR A 44 -0.93 9.38 1.79
CA TYR A 44 0.27 9.67 1.02
C TYR A 44 -0.10 9.85 -0.45
N VAL A 45 0.56 10.80 -1.12
CA VAL A 45 0.42 11.05 -2.55
C VAL A 45 1.78 10.89 -3.22
N HIS A 46 1.81 10.07 -4.27
CA HIS A 46 2.92 9.94 -5.19
C HIS A 46 2.57 10.59 -6.52
N ALA A 47 3.40 11.53 -6.96
CA ALA A 47 3.27 12.25 -8.22
C ALA A 47 4.54 12.02 -9.08
N PRO A 48 4.66 10.86 -9.75
CA PRO A 48 5.87 10.46 -10.46
C PRO A 48 6.30 11.44 -11.56
N SER A 49 5.37 12.14 -12.20
CA SER A 49 5.64 13.10 -13.28
C SER A 49 6.56 14.26 -12.86
N ARG A 50 6.83 14.43 -11.56
CA ARG A 50 7.80 15.40 -11.04
C ARG A 50 9.26 15.01 -11.32
N THR A 51 9.55 13.73 -11.50
CA THR A 51 10.91 13.25 -11.78
C THR A 51 10.99 12.40 -13.04
N ASP A 52 9.86 11.85 -13.49
CA ASP A 52 9.76 11.04 -14.68
C ASP A 52 8.66 11.57 -15.60
N PRO A 53 9.02 12.40 -16.62
CA PRO A 53 8.05 12.93 -17.58
C PRO A 53 7.28 11.86 -18.36
N SER A 54 7.76 10.61 -18.41
CA SER A 54 7.06 9.52 -19.09
C SER A 54 5.88 8.95 -18.30
N ALA A 55 5.76 9.32 -17.01
CA ALA A 55 4.71 8.83 -16.13
C ALA A 55 3.31 9.39 -16.44
N ALA A 56 3.20 10.42 -17.27
CA ALA A 56 1.95 10.96 -17.79
C ALA A 56 2.16 11.62 -19.17
N PRO A 57 1.12 11.77 -19.99
CA PRO A 57 1.19 12.60 -21.20
C PRO A 57 1.62 14.05 -20.91
N GLU A 58 2.07 14.77 -21.93
CA GLU A 58 2.44 16.18 -21.79
C GLU A 58 1.27 17.01 -21.24
N GLY A 59 1.56 17.88 -20.27
CA GLY A 59 0.55 18.70 -19.57
C GLY A 59 -0.37 17.93 -18.61
N HIS A 60 -0.27 16.60 -18.54
CA HIS A 60 -1.09 15.74 -17.68
C HIS A 60 -0.33 15.28 -16.43
N ASP A 61 -1.03 14.66 -15.50
CA ASP A 61 -0.45 14.14 -14.27
C ASP A 61 -1.00 12.75 -13.94
N THR A 62 -0.21 11.99 -13.18
CA THR A 62 -0.61 10.71 -12.61
C THR A 62 -0.40 10.80 -11.10
N LEU A 63 -1.45 10.56 -10.32
CA LEU A 63 -1.36 10.57 -8.86
C LEU A 63 -1.72 9.20 -8.30
N SER A 64 -0.88 8.65 -7.44
CA SER A 64 -1.23 7.48 -6.62
C SER A 64 -1.44 7.92 -5.18
N VAL A 65 -2.66 7.78 -4.69
CA VAL A 65 -3.05 8.13 -3.33
C VAL A 65 -3.23 6.88 -2.47
N ILE A 66 -2.36 6.75 -1.47
CA ILE A 66 -2.35 5.62 -0.56
C ILE A 66 -2.96 6.06 0.77
N VAL A 67 -4.08 5.44 1.11
CA VAL A 67 -4.77 5.62 2.39
C VAL A 67 -4.56 4.37 3.23
N ALA A 68 -4.16 4.54 4.49
CA ALA A 68 -3.99 3.42 5.40
C ALA A 68 -5.35 2.79 5.74
N ALA A 69 -5.44 1.47 5.62
CA ALA A 69 -6.65 0.69 5.83
C ALA A 69 -6.35 -0.59 6.61
N GLY A 70 -7.34 -1.07 7.37
CA GLY A 70 -7.29 -2.40 7.95
C GLY A 70 -7.22 -3.51 6.90
N HIS A 71 -6.60 -4.63 7.27
CA HIS A 71 -6.58 -5.84 6.45
C HIS A 71 -7.99 -6.47 6.37
N THR A 72 -8.24 -7.36 5.39
CA THR A 72 -9.51 -8.07 5.30
C THR A 72 -9.71 -8.99 6.51
N ASP A 73 -10.95 -9.08 6.97
CA ASP A 73 -11.35 -9.93 8.09
C ASP A 73 -12.76 -10.45 7.80
N ASN A 74 -12.87 -11.74 7.44
CA ASN A 74 -14.14 -12.35 7.06
C ASN A 74 -15.18 -12.37 8.20
N SER A 75 -14.76 -12.17 9.45
CA SER A 75 -15.68 -12.02 10.58
C SER A 75 -16.38 -10.66 10.60
N LYS A 76 -15.84 -9.65 9.87
CA LYS A 76 -16.38 -8.30 9.81
C LYS A 76 -17.05 -8.03 8.47
N LYS A 77 -18.32 -7.66 8.52
CA LYS A 77 -19.09 -7.24 7.34
C LYS A 77 -18.88 -5.75 7.06
N LEU A 78 -17.70 -5.40 6.56
CA LEU A 78 -17.42 -4.04 6.14
C LEU A 78 -18.01 -3.77 4.75
N LYS A 79 -18.70 -2.64 4.62
CA LYS A 79 -19.23 -2.18 3.34
C LYS A 79 -18.16 -1.39 2.59
N TRP A 80 -17.25 -2.12 1.94
CA TRP A 80 -16.09 -1.52 1.29
C TRP A 80 -16.44 -0.48 0.22
N ASP A 81 -17.54 -0.66 -0.52
CA ASP A 81 -17.99 0.34 -1.51
C ASP A 81 -18.36 1.69 -0.87
N GLU A 82 -18.98 1.67 0.32
CA GLU A 82 -19.29 2.89 1.08
C GLU A 82 -18.00 3.51 1.65
N ILE A 83 -17.07 2.66 2.11
CA ILE A 83 -15.76 3.08 2.62
C ILE A 83 -14.92 3.74 1.53
N GLU A 84 -14.90 3.16 0.33
CA GLU A 84 -14.19 3.72 -0.82
C GLU A 84 -14.73 5.11 -1.16
N LYS A 85 -16.05 5.24 -1.35
CA LYS A 85 -16.70 6.51 -1.72
C LYS A 85 -16.43 7.61 -0.69
N ARG A 86 -16.60 7.32 0.61
CA ARG A 86 -16.35 8.32 1.67
C ARG A 86 -14.87 8.71 1.75
N THR A 87 -13.95 7.74 1.59
CA THR A 87 -12.51 8.00 1.65
C THR A 87 -12.07 8.80 0.44
N ARG A 88 -12.55 8.47 -0.76
CA ARG A 88 -12.32 9.24 -1.99
C ARG A 88 -12.73 10.70 -1.82
N GLU A 89 -13.96 10.92 -1.36
CA GLU A 89 -14.51 12.26 -1.13
C GLU A 89 -13.68 13.05 -0.09
N TYR A 90 -13.30 12.40 1.02
CA TYR A 90 -12.44 13.01 2.02
C TYR A 90 -11.09 13.45 1.44
N VAL A 91 -10.41 12.57 0.69
CA VAL A 91 -9.10 12.83 0.10
C VAL A 91 -9.18 14.00 -0.88
N ILE A 92 -10.16 13.99 -1.79
CA ILE A 92 -10.35 15.07 -2.77
C ILE A 92 -10.53 16.40 -2.05
N ARG A 93 -11.46 16.48 -1.09
CA ARG A 93 -11.69 17.70 -0.31
C ARG A 93 -10.45 18.15 0.45
N ARG A 94 -9.67 17.22 1.00
CA ARG A 94 -8.45 17.53 1.77
C ARG A 94 -7.33 18.09 0.88
N LEU A 95 -7.22 17.60 -0.35
CA LEU A 95 -6.29 18.09 -1.36
C LEU A 95 -6.73 19.44 -1.93
N GLU A 96 -8.02 19.61 -2.25
CA GLU A 96 -8.57 20.90 -2.70
C GLU A 96 -8.35 21.99 -1.65
N LYS A 97 -8.64 21.69 -0.37
CA LYS A 97 -8.35 22.60 0.75
C LYS A 97 -6.86 22.93 0.89
N ALA A 98 -5.97 22.05 0.43
CA ALA A 98 -4.53 22.28 0.44
C ALA A 98 -4.04 23.10 -0.75
N GLY A 99 -4.92 23.50 -1.68
CA GLY A 99 -4.58 24.32 -2.85
C GLY A 99 -4.61 23.58 -4.19
N LEU A 100 -5.03 22.30 -4.23
CA LEU A 100 -5.26 21.59 -5.49
C LEU A 100 -6.65 21.94 -6.03
N GLU A 101 -6.83 23.18 -6.45
CA GLU A 101 -8.12 23.71 -6.90
C GLU A 101 -8.76 22.85 -8.00
N ASN A 102 -10.07 22.62 -7.87
CA ASN A 102 -10.92 21.87 -8.78
C ASN A 102 -10.40 20.46 -9.11
N LEU A 103 -9.66 19.82 -8.20
CA LEU A 103 -9.08 18.49 -8.39
C LEU A 103 -10.08 17.48 -8.96
N ARG A 104 -11.30 17.46 -8.40
CA ARG A 104 -12.36 16.55 -8.84
C ARG A 104 -12.65 16.62 -10.34
N GLU A 105 -12.67 17.83 -10.89
CA GLU A 105 -13.02 18.09 -12.29
C GLU A 105 -11.90 17.64 -13.23
N HIS A 106 -10.67 17.59 -12.72
CA HIS A 106 -9.47 17.28 -13.49
C HIS A 106 -9.12 15.78 -13.47
N ILE A 107 -9.70 14.97 -12.58
CA ILE A 107 -9.57 13.51 -12.62
C ILE A 107 -10.35 12.98 -13.84
N LYS A 108 -9.63 12.42 -14.83
CA LYS A 108 -10.19 11.85 -16.07
C LYS A 108 -10.22 10.33 -16.08
N PHE A 109 -9.40 9.72 -15.25
CA PHE A 109 -9.34 8.28 -15.07
C PHE A 109 -9.13 7.98 -13.60
N GLU A 110 -9.80 6.95 -13.11
CA GLU A 110 -9.67 6.49 -11.73
C GLU A 110 -9.73 4.97 -11.67
N VAL A 111 -8.78 4.38 -10.97
CA VAL A 111 -8.84 2.99 -10.50
C VAL A 111 -8.59 2.99 -8.99
N CYS A 112 -9.43 2.26 -8.25
CA CYS A 112 -9.21 2.01 -6.84
C CYS A 112 -8.86 0.54 -6.63
N TYR A 113 -7.83 0.29 -5.82
CA TYR A 113 -7.54 -1.03 -5.28
C TYR A 113 -7.81 -1.08 -3.78
N LEU A 114 -8.70 -1.98 -3.38
CA LEU A 114 -9.06 -2.28 -2.01
C LEU A 114 -8.27 -3.50 -1.50
N PRO A 115 -8.26 -3.77 -0.19
CA PRO A 115 -7.48 -4.89 0.36
C PRO A 115 -7.81 -6.25 -0.29
N HIS A 116 -9.07 -6.52 -0.63
CA HIS A 116 -9.48 -7.77 -1.28
C HIS A 116 -8.99 -7.87 -2.74
N ASP A 117 -8.82 -6.75 -3.44
CA ASP A 117 -8.26 -6.75 -4.80
C ASP A 117 -6.82 -7.22 -4.79
N TRP A 118 -6.04 -6.76 -3.80
CA TRP A 118 -4.66 -7.22 -3.64
C TRP A 118 -4.58 -8.69 -3.29
N GLU A 119 -5.46 -9.18 -2.41
CA GLU A 119 -5.56 -10.60 -2.09
C GLU A 119 -5.82 -11.44 -3.34
N LYS A 120 -6.77 -11.01 -4.18
CA LYS A 120 -7.11 -11.70 -5.44
C LYS A 120 -6.01 -11.60 -6.50
N ALA A 121 -5.42 -10.42 -6.68
CA ALA A 121 -4.46 -10.16 -7.76
C ALA A 121 -3.05 -10.69 -7.44
N CYS A 122 -2.64 -10.65 -6.17
CA CYS A 122 -1.27 -10.95 -5.76
C CYS A 122 -1.17 -12.16 -4.81
N ASN A 123 -2.29 -12.83 -4.52
CA ASN A 123 -2.36 -13.94 -3.57
C ASN A 123 -1.75 -13.59 -2.19
N ILE A 124 -1.95 -12.34 -1.75
CA ILE A 124 -1.46 -11.88 -0.46
C ILE A 124 -2.52 -12.14 0.62
N SER A 125 -2.12 -12.82 1.69
CA SER A 125 -3.05 -13.16 2.77
C SER A 125 -3.66 -11.90 3.38
N ARG A 126 -4.99 -11.87 3.46
CA ARG A 126 -5.79 -10.79 4.04
C ARG A 126 -5.62 -9.42 3.38
N GLY A 127 -5.10 -9.35 2.15
CA GLY A 127 -4.81 -8.07 1.49
C GLY A 127 -3.67 -7.27 2.13
N SER A 128 -2.84 -7.89 2.99
CA SER A 128 -1.77 -7.20 3.71
C SER A 128 -0.51 -7.05 2.83
N VAL A 129 -0.39 -5.88 2.20
CA VAL A 129 0.63 -5.56 1.18
C VAL A 129 2.08 -5.55 1.70
N PHE A 130 2.29 -5.54 3.02
CA PHE A 130 3.61 -5.53 3.64
C PHE A 130 4.07 -6.93 4.09
N GLY A 131 3.92 -7.92 3.22
CA GLY A 131 4.43 -9.27 3.44
C GLY A 131 3.55 -10.13 4.35
N SER A 132 2.23 -9.92 4.33
CA SER A 132 1.22 -10.80 4.95
C SER A 132 1.41 -11.17 6.43
N LEU A 133 2.30 -10.45 7.13
CA LEU A 133 2.67 -10.65 8.51
C LEU A 133 2.49 -9.31 9.24
N ALA A 134 2.04 -9.37 10.50
CA ALA A 134 1.91 -8.17 11.30
C ALA A 134 3.29 -7.68 11.76
N HIS A 135 3.38 -6.39 12.09
CA HIS A 135 4.58 -5.77 12.61
C HIS A 135 4.63 -5.87 14.14
N ASN A 136 4.43 -7.07 14.67
CA ASN A 136 4.64 -7.37 16.08
C ASN A 136 5.94 -8.15 16.28
N ILE A 137 6.41 -8.21 17.53
CA ILE A 137 7.72 -8.81 17.88
C ILE A 137 7.85 -10.24 17.35
N PHE A 138 6.79 -11.04 17.40
CA PHE A 138 6.81 -12.45 17.02
C PHE A 138 6.65 -12.71 15.52
N GLN A 139 6.43 -11.68 14.72
CA GLN A 139 6.26 -11.79 13.26
C GLN A 139 7.28 -10.93 12.48
N MET A 140 8.31 -10.42 13.17
CA MET A 140 9.36 -9.60 12.59
C MET A 140 10.76 -10.18 12.83
N GLY A 141 11.72 -9.68 12.05
CA GLY A 141 13.13 -10.01 12.19
C GLY A 141 13.41 -11.51 12.13
N TYR A 142 14.01 -12.04 13.19
CA TYR A 142 14.38 -13.45 13.29
C TYR A 142 13.18 -14.40 13.31
N PHE A 143 12.02 -13.97 13.85
CA PHE A 143 10.83 -14.83 13.96
C PHE A 143 10.04 -14.95 12.66
N ARG A 144 10.46 -14.29 11.59
CA ARG A 144 9.88 -14.49 10.26
C ARG A 144 10.17 -15.90 9.74
N PRO A 145 9.29 -16.48 8.91
CA PRO A 145 9.56 -17.73 8.21
C PRO A 145 10.90 -17.67 7.47
N HIS A 146 11.80 -18.61 7.77
CA HIS A 146 13.10 -18.70 7.11
C HIS A 146 12.97 -19.20 5.68
N ASN A 147 14.02 -18.97 4.87
CA ASN A 147 14.05 -19.28 3.44
C ASN A 147 14.04 -20.79 3.09
N ARG A 148 13.92 -21.68 4.09
CA ARG A 148 13.87 -23.14 3.90
C ARG A 148 12.90 -23.76 4.88
N HIS A 149 12.14 -24.73 4.41
CA HIS A 149 11.23 -25.48 5.26
C HIS A 149 12.00 -26.35 6.26
N ARG A 150 11.53 -26.42 7.52
CA ARG A 150 12.22 -27.16 8.60
C ARG A 150 12.34 -28.66 8.31
N LYS A 151 11.25 -29.27 7.86
CA LYS A 151 11.12 -30.71 7.51
C LYS A 151 11.58 -31.03 6.08
N TYR A 152 10.92 -30.47 5.07
CA TYR A 152 11.23 -30.71 3.66
C TYR A 152 12.49 -29.97 3.20
N LYS A 153 13.56 -30.73 2.97
CA LYS A 153 14.89 -30.18 2.70
C LYS A 153 15.06 -29.56 1.31
N ASN A 154 14.17 -29.89 0.37
CA ASN A 154 14.11 -29.37 -0.99
C ASN A 154 13.04 -28.27 -1.17
N LEU A 155 12.45 -27.76 -0.09
CA LEU A 155 11.44 -26.70 -0.14
C LEU A 155 12.00 -25.40 0.41
N TYR A 156 11.94 -24.35 -0.40
CA TYR A 156 12.50 -23.03 -0.12
C TYR A 156 11.45 -21.93 -0.26
N PHE A 157 11.68 -20.81 0.41
CA PHE A 157 10.78 -19.66 0.41
C PHE A 157 11.55 -18.37 0.17
N ALA A 158 11.05 -17.53 -0.73
CA ALA A 158 11.59 -16.20 -1.00
C ALA A 158 10.45 -15.18 -1.08
N GLY A 159 10.71 -13.95 -0.65
CA GLY A 159 9.77 -12.84 -0.78
C GLY A 159 9.48 -12.12 0.53
N GLY A 160 8.53 -11.18 0.48
CA GLY A 160 8.30 -10.20 1.55
C GLY A 160 7.72 -10.76 2.85
N SER A 161 7.16 -11.97 2.78
CA SER A 161 6.59 -12.70 3.93
C SER A 161 7.61 -13.62 4.60
N THR A 162 8.84 -13.67 4.09
CA THR A 162 9.94 -14.51 4.60
C THR A 162 11.09 -13.66 5.08
N HIS A 163 12.09 -14.29 5.69
CA HIS A 163 13.32 -13.62 6.09
C HIS A 163 14.05 -13.05 4.84
N PRO A 164 14.61 -11.83 4.90
CA PRO A 164 14.69 -10.92 6.06
C PRO A 164 13.45 -10.06 6.32
N GLY A 165 12.60 -9.80 5.32
CA GLY A 165 11.40 -8.99 5.51
C GLY A 165 10.76 -8.47 4.24
N ASN A 166 9.85 -7.51 4.41
CA ASN A 166 9.14 -6.82 3.33
C ASN A 166 9.94 -5.62 2.78
N GLY A 167 9.47 -5.07 1.66
CA GLY A 167 10.13 -3.99 0.92
C GLY A 167 11.08 -4.53 -0.15
N ILE A 168 11.22 -3.79 -1.26
CA ILE A 168 11.98 -4.23 -2.44
C ILE A 168 13.40 -4.71 -2.07
N PRO A 169 14.20 -3.98 -1.25
CA PRO A 169 15.55 -4.43 -0.90
C PRO A 169 15.56 -5.78 -0.17
N ASN A 170 14.68 -5.96 0.82
CA ASN A 170 14.61 -7.19 1.60
C ASN A 170 14.09 -8.38 0.80
N VAL A 171 13.14 -8.14 -0.12
CA VAL A 171 12.65 -9.16 -1.06
C VAL A 171 13.79 -9.65 -1.96
N LEU A 172 14.61 -8.75 -2.48
CA LEU A 172 15.78 -9.10 -3.30
C LEU A 172 16.83 -9.87 -2.48
N ILE A 173 17.09 -9.45 -1.24
CA ILE A 173 17.99 -10.17 -0.33
C ILE A 173 17.43 -11.56 -0.02
N SER A 174 16.13 -11.69 0.21
CA SER A 174 15.45 -12.98 0.42
C SER A 174 15.68 -13.93 -0.76
N ALA A 175 15.52 -13.43 -1.99
CA ALA A 175 15.79 -14.20 -3.21
C ALA A 175 17.27 -14.61 -3.33
N LYS A 176 18.21 -13.69 -3.04
CA LYS A 176 19.64 -13.98 -3.01
C LYS A 176 19.99 -15.08 -2.00
N LEU A 177 19.59 -14.93 -0.75
CA LEU A 177 19.86 -15.89 0.33
C LEU A 177 19.28 -17.27 0.02
N THR A 178 18.10 -17.29 -0.58
CA THR A 178 17.45 -18.54 -1.02
C THR A 178 18.28 -19.22 -2.11
N SER A 179 18.69 -18.46 -3.13
CA SER A 179 19.46 -18.96 -4.27
C SER A 179 20.84 -19.48 -3.83
N GLU A 180 21.56 -18.73 -2.99
CA GLU A 180 22.85 -19.16 -2.43
C GLU A 180 22.73 -20.45 -1.62
N ARG A 181 21.63 -20.62 -0.88
CA ARG A 181 21.38 -21.83 -0.10
C ARG A 181 21.12 -23.03 -0.98
N ILE A 182 20.33 -22.87 -2.04
CA ILE A 182 20.08 -23.93 -3.04
C ILE A 182 21.40 -24.36 -3.68
N LEU A 183 22.25 -23.42 -4.08
CA LEU A 183 23.53 -23.72 -4.72
C LEU A 183 24.56 -24.41 -3.79
N LYS A 184 24.49 -24.16 -2.48
CA LYS A 184 25.38 -24.81 -1.50
C LYS A 184 24.91 -26.19 -1.06
N GLU A 185 23.63 -26.47 -1.20
CA GLU A 185 22.98 -27.71 -0.72
C GLU A 185 22.68 -28.71 -1.85
N ASN A 186 22.92 -28.33 -3.11
CA ASN A 186 23.03 -29.23 -4.27
C ASN A 186 24.50 -29.65 -4.47
#